data_AF-G9X101-F1
#
_entry.id   AF-G9X101-F1
#
_cell.length_a   1.000
_cell.length_b   1.000
_cell.length_c   1.000
_cell.angle_alpha   90.00
_cell.angle_beta   90.00
_cell.angle_gamma   90.00
#
_symmetry.space_group_name_H-M   'P 1'
#
loop_
_entity.id
_entity.type
_entity.pdbx_description
1 polymer ?
#
loop_
_entity_poly.entity_id
_entity_poly.type
_entity_poly.pdbx_seq_one_letter_code
_entity_poly.pdbx_strand_id
1 'polypeptide(L)'
;MKPILLEIEGFNSFEKKQEIDFEKLTSQKLFGIFGKTGSGKTSILDAIIYALYAKIPRGADNIVNSECKKASIRYIFSIKGSNAGTYEIQRSVSKSKTDDETILAKADSSKKIKAHKNNKRFTRGFGRQQKRSG
;
A
#
# COMPACT_ATOMS: atom_id res chain seq x y z
N MET A 1 -14.28 5.29 4.30
CA MET A 1 -13.19 4.35 4.64
C MET A 1 -12.57 4.83 5.94
N LYS A 2 -12.35 3.95 6.93
CA LYS A 2 -11.71 4.28 8.21
C LYS A 2 -10.51 3.35 8.40
N PRO A 3 -9.28 3.86 8.57
CA PRO A 3 -8.10 3.03 8.83
C PRO A 3 -8.20 2.37 10.21
N ILE A 4 -7.68 1.15 10.34
CA ILE A 4 -7.65 0.36 11.58
C ILE A 4 -6.20 0.07 11.96
N LEU A 5 -5.43 -0.55 11.06
CA LEU A 5 -4.04 -0.95 11.31
C LEU A 5 -3.18 -0.73 10.05
N LEU A 6 -1.94 -0.31 10.25
CA LEU A 6 -0.91 -0.37 9.22
C LEU A 6 0.37 -0.95 9.82
N GLU A 7 0.84 -2.05 9.25
CA GLU A 7 2.16 -2.61 9.51
C GLU A 7 3.04 -2.39 8.29
N ILE A 8 4.27 -1.92 8.49
CA ILE A 8 5.24 -1.59 7.42
C ILE A 8 6.59 -2.16 7.80
N GLU A 9 7.23 -2.89 6.91
CA GLU A 9 8.61 -3.37 7.09
C GLU A 9 9.36 -3.34 5.77
N GLY A 10 10.64 -2.96 5.79
CA GLY A 10 11.50 -2.88 4.62
C GLY A 10 11.03 -1.93 3.50
N PHE A 11 10.10 -1.00 3.78
CA PHE A 11 9.51 -0.10 2.79
C PHE A 11 10.05 1.33 2.95
N ASN A 12 10.63 1.88 1.88
CA ASN A 12 11.23 3.22 1.86
C ASN A 12 12.12 3.48 3.08
N SER A 13 11.72 4.39 3.98
CA SER A 13 12.49 4.79 5.17
C SER A 13 12.40 3.79 6.34
N PHE A 14 11.52 2.79 6.25
CA PHE A 14 11.27 1.83 7.32
C PHE A 14 12.03 0.53 7.08
N GLU A 15 13.22 0.40 7.66
CA GLU A 15 14.00 -0.84 7.62
C GLU A 15 13.34 -1.94 8.48
N LYS A 16 13.01 -1.60 9.73
CA LYS A 16 12.39 -2.52 10.71
C LYS A 16 10.88 -2.39 10.72
N LYS A 17 10.18 -3.47 11.09
CA LYS A 17 8.73 -3.49 11.26
C LYS A 17 8.26 -2.36 12.17
N GLN A 18 7.34 -1.54 11.66
CA GLN A 18 6.58 -0.54 12.39
C GLN A 18 5.10 -0.89 12.36
N GLU A 19 4.38 -0.60 13.44
CA GLU A 19 2.96 -0.83 13.56
C GLU A 19 2.27 0.47 13.99
N ILE A 20 1.22 0.85 13.25
CA ILE A 20 0.41 2.03 13.52
C ILE A 20 -1.02 1.57 13.73
N ASP A 21 -1.44 1.62 14.99
CA ASP A 21 -2.82 1.38 15.41
C ASP A 21 -3.63 2.67 15.27
N PHE A 22 -4.41 2.75 14.19
CA PHE A 22 -5.26 3.92 13.93
C PHE A 22 -6.49 3.96 14.82
N GLU A 23 -6.91 2.86 15.44
CA GLU A 23 -8.05 2.90 16.35
C GLU A 23 -7.72 3.72 17.59
N LYS A 24 -6.51 3.54 18.13
CA LYS A 24 -5.99 4.38 19.22
C LYS A 24 -5.90 5.85 18.80
N LEU A 25 -5.38 6.13 17.61
CA LEU A 25 -5.16 7.50 17.12
C LEU A 25 -6.46 8.22 16.72
N THR A 26 -7.44 7.50 16.18
CA THR A 26 -8.71 8.09 15.70
C THR A 26 -9.75 8.24 16.80
N SER A 27 -9.48 7.78 18.02
CA SER A 27 -10.32 7.99 19.20
C SER A 27 -10.68 9.48 19.43
N GLN A 28 -9.75 10.39 19.10
CA GLN A 28 -9.92 11.83 19.23
C GLN A 28 -10.35 12.54 17.92
N LYS A 29 -10.81 11.78 16.91
CA LYS A 29 -11.24 12.23 15.57
C LYS A 29 -10.14 12.83 14.68
N LEU A 30 -9.09 13.42 15.25
CA LEU A 30 -7.98 14.03 14.54
C LEU A 30 -6.64 13.55 15.12
N PHE A 31 -5.69 13.24 14.25
CA PHE A 31 -4.32 12.93 14.62
C PHE A 31 -3.36 13.59 13.64
N GLY A 32 -2.12 13.83 14.09
CA GLY A 32 -1.04 14.39 13.28
C GLY A 32 0.15 13.42 13.18
N ILE A 33 0.90 13.53 12.10
CA ILE A 33 2.15 12.77 11.90
C ILE A 33 3.31 13.78 11.97
N PHE A 34 4.12 13.68 13.02
CA PHE A 34 5.22 14.61 13.31
C PHE A 34 6.59 13.92 13.27
N GLY A 35 7.64 14.71 13.05
CA GLY A 35 9.02 14.21 12.98
C GLY A 35 9.91 15.09 12.12
N LYS A 36 11.22 14.83 12.12
CA LYS A 36 12.21 15.56 11.30
C LYS A 36 12.06 15.24 9.81
N THR A 37 12.57 16.10 8.92
CA THR A 37 12.68 15.76 7.49
C THR A 37 13.47 14.46 7.32
N GLY A 38 13.02 13.58 6.43
CA GLY A 38 13.61 12.26 6.23
C GLY A 38 13.15 11.16 7.20
N SER A 39 12.35 11.48 8.23
CA SER A 39 11.89 10.48 9.24
C SER A 39 10.84 9.48 8.74
N GLY A 40 10.53 9.44 7.44
CA GLY A 40 9.55 8.51 6.88
C GLY A 40 8.08 8.90 6.99
N LYS A 41 7.74 10.13 7.40
CA LYS A 41 6.32 10.59 7.48
C LYS A 41 5.56 10.39 6.17
N THR A 42 6.16 10.79 5.06
CA THR A 42 5.58 10.62 3.73
C THR A 42 5.53 9.14 3.34
N SER A 43 6.51 8.34 3.77
CA SER A 43 6.56 6.90 3.54
C SER A 43 5.37 6.17 4.18
N ILE A 44 4.80 6.66 5.30
CA ILE A 44 3.56 6.13 5.89
C ILE A 44 2.39 6.31 4.92
N LEU A 45 2.24 7.51 4.35
CA LEU A 45 1.19 7.81 3.38
C LEU A 45 1.39 7.00 2.09
N ASP A 46 2.63 6.91 1.62
CA ASP A 46 2.96 6.12 0.44
C ASP A 46 2.66 4.63 0.65
N ALA A 47 2.87 4.09 1.85
CA ALA A 47 2.54 2.69 2.16
C ALA A 47 1.03 2.42 2.07
N ILE A 48 0.19 3.34 2.54
CA ILE A 48 -1.27 3.24 2.41
C ILE A 48 -1.69 3.31 0.94
N ILE A 49 -1.15 4.27 0.19
CA ILE A 49 -1.44 4.41 -1.25
C ILE A 49 -0.97 3.16 -2.00
N TYR A 50 0.22 2.66 -1.70
CA TYR A 50 0.77 1.46 -2.34
C TYR A 50 -0.08 0.23 -2.03
N ALA A 51 -0.47 0.02 -0.76
CA ALA A 51 -1.38 -1.06 -0.39
C ALA A 51 -2.65 -1.04 -1.24
N LEU A 52 -3.30 0.13 -1.35
CA LEU A 52 -4.57 0.28 -2.07
C LEU A 52 -4.42 0.17 -3.60
N TYR A 53 -3.36 0.73 -4.18
CA TYR A 53 -3.31 1.00 -5.62
C TYR A 53 -2.13 0.36 -6.36
N ALA A 54 -1.24 -0.36 -5.67
CA ALA A 54 0.00 -0.92 -6.24
C ALA A 54 0.91 0.13 -6.89
N LYS A 55 0.77 1.41 -6.50
CA LYS A 55 1.45 2.55 -7.12
C LYS A 55 1.85 3.56 -6.07
N ILE A 56 2.96 4.24 -6.32
CA ILE A 56 3.40 5.38 -5.52
C ILE A 56 3.38 6.63 -6.42
N PRO A 57 2.89 7.79 -5.93
CA PRO A 57 2.75 8.99 -6.76
C PRO A 57 4.06 9.52 -7.34
N ARG A 58 5.19 9.26 -6.67
CA ARG A 58 6.50 9.84 -7.01
C ARG A 58 7.33 9.04 -8.04
N GLY A 59 6.77 8.00 -8.66
CA GLY A 59 7.49 7.24 -9.71
C GLY A 59 8.73 6.51 -9.19
N ALA A 60 8.76 6.14 -7.91
CA ALA A 60 9.89 5.42 -7.34
C ALA A 60 9.87 3.97 -7.84
N ASP A 61 10.80 3.63 -8.73
CA ASP A 61 10.99 2.25 -9.21
C ASP A 61 11.49 1.30 -8.10
N ASN A 62 12.00 1.85 -6.98
CA ASN A 62 12.51 1.10 -5.85
C ASN A 62 11.85 1.55 -4.54
N ILE A 63 10.88 0.75 -4.09
CA ILE A 63 10.11 0.97 -2.86
C ILE A 63 10.64 0.14 -1.68
N VAL A 64 11.54 -0.80 -1.96
CA VAL A 64 12.23 -1.61 -0.94
C VAL A 64 13.42 -0.83 -0.41
N ASN A 65 13.50 -0.70 0.91
CA ASN A 65 14.61 -0.07 1.62
C ASN A 65 15.96 -0.70 1.20
N SER A 66 17.02 0.12 1.09
CA SER A 66 18.36 -0.31 0.61
C SER A 66 18.99 -1.42 1.46
N GLU A 67 18.62 -1.54 2.72
CA GLU A 67 19.15 -2.55 3.65
C GLU A 67 18.30 -3.83 3.69
N CYS A 68 17.12 -3.84 3.07
CA CYS A 68 16.18 -4.97 3.11
C CYS A 68 16.14 -5.75 1.79
N LYS A 69 15.88 -7.06 1.85
CA LYS A 69 15.66 -7.89 0.64
C LYS A 69 14.24 -7.80 0.10
N LYS A 70 13.29 -7.48 0.98
CA LYS A 70 11.85 -7.38 0.70
C LYS A 70 11.23 -6.22 1.48
N ALA A 71 10.13 -5.69 0.97
CA ALA A 71 9.22 -4.83 1.71
C ALA A 71 7.90 -5.56 1.92
N SER A 72 7.28 -5.38 3.08
CA SER A 72 5.94 -5.87 3.38
C SER A 72 5.07 -4.74 3.93
N ILE A 73 3.82 -4.72 3.49
CA ILE A 73 2.80 -3.80 3.98
C ILE A 73 1.55 -4.61 4.29
N ARG A 74 1.01 -4.45 5.49
CA ARG A 74 -0.31 -4.96 5.87
C ARG A 74 -1.17 -3.78 6.28
N TYR A 75 -2.30 -3.62 5.61
CA TYR A 75 -3.20 -2.50 5.84
C TYR A 75 -4.63 -2.98 6.03
N ILE A 76 -5.21 -2.65 7.18
CA ILE A 76 -6.55 -3.01 7.59
C ILE A 76 -7.39 -1.74 7.70
N PHE A 77 -8.57 -1.75 7.09
CA PHE A 77 -9.50 -0.62 7.11
C PHE A 77 -10.95 -1.09 7.00
N SER A 78 -11.88 -0.27 7.47
CA SER A 78 -13.32 -0.50 7.29
C SER A 78 -13.92 0.44 6.25
N ILE A 79 -14.91 -0.06 5.52
CA ILE A 79 -15.80 0.72 4.67
C ILE A 79 -17.19 0.75 5.32
N LYS A 80 -17.90 1.87 5.21
CA LYS A 80 -19.31 2.03 5.62
C LYS A 80 -20.17 2.18 4.36
N GLY A 81 -21.48 1.99 4.48
CA GLY A 81 -22.44 2.07 3.36
C GLY A 81 -22.69 0.71 2.73
N SER A 82 -23.05 0.69 1.44
CA SER A 82 -23.51 -0.53 0.75
C SER A 82 -22.49 -1.68 0.74
N ASN A 83 -21.19 -1.36 0.72
CA ASN A 83 -20.10 -2.34 0.79
C ASN A 83 -19.44 -2.39 2.18
N ALA A 84 -20.25 -2.23 3.23
CA ALA A 84 -19.76 -2.23 4.60
C ALA A 84 -18.95 -3.49 4.93
N GLY A 85 -17.95 -3.29 5.77
CA GLY A 85 -17.14 -4.35 6.35
C GLY A 85 -15.68 -3.96 6.50
N THR A 86 -14.92 -4.86 7.09
CA THR A 86 -13.48 -4.73 7.30
C THR A 86 -12.72 -5.44 6.18
N TYR A 87 -11.66 -4.80 5.68
CA TYR A 87 -10.84 -5.26 4.58
C TYR A 87 -9.38 -5.26 5.02
N GLU A 88 -8.65 -6.27 4.57
CA GLU A 88 -7.22 -6.40 4.77
C GLU A 88 -6.53 -6.52 3.42
N ILE A 89 -5.49 -5.70 3.22
CA ILE A 89 -4.57 -5.82 2.10
C ILE A 89 -3.19 -6.15 2.65
N GLN A 90 -2.60 -7.23 2.16
CA GLN A 90 -1.18 -7.52 2.34
C GLN A 90 -0.47 -7.40 1.00
N ARG A 91 0.64 -6.66 0.98
CA ARG A 91 1.58 -6.61 -0.14
C ARG A 91 2.95 -7.06 0.30
N SER A 92 3.65 -7.74 -0.59
CA SER A 92 5.06 -8.08 -0.42
C SER A 92 5.78 -7.98 -1.75
N VAL A 93 6.92 -7.30 -1.75
CA VAL A 93 7.74 -7.09 -2.94
C VAL A 93 9.21 -7.36 -2.61
N SER A 94 9.90 -8.08 -3.47
CA SER A 94 11.34 -8.33 -3.36
C SER A 94 12.15 -7.39 -4.27
N LYS A 95 13.41 -7.12 -3.88
CA LYS A 95 14.36 -6.41 -4.76
C LYS A 95 14.70 -7.20 -6.03
N SER A 96 14.80 -8.51 -5.92
CA SER A 96 15.15 -9.41 -7.03
C SER A 96 13.87 -9.90 -7.70
N LYS A 97 13.67 -9.53 -8.98
CA LYS A 97 12.46 -9.76 -9.78
C LYS A 97 11.20 -9.14 -9.14
N THR A 98 10.48 -8.40 -9.97
CA THR A 98 9.34 -7.55 -9.61
C THR A 98 8.09 -8.37 -9.31
N ASP A 99 8.19 -9.32 -8.39
CA ASP A 99 7.06 -10.11 -7.91
C ASP A 99 6.38 -9.30 -6.78
N ASP A 100 5.38 -8.50 -7.17
CA ASP A 100 4.46 -7.85 -6.22
C ASP A 100 3.33 -8.83 -5.90
N GLU A 101 3.44 -9.51 -4.76
CA GLU A 101 2.39 -10.39 -4.27
C GLU A 101 1.37 -9.58 -3.47
N THR A 102 0.08 -9.75 -3.80
CA THR A 102 -1.02 -9.08 -3.11
C THR A 102 -2.06 -10.09 -2.64
N ILE A 103 -2.48 -9.93 -1.38
CA ILE A 103 -3.61 -10.64 -0.80
C ILE A 103 -4.63 -9.58 -0.39
N LEU A 104 -5.86 -9.69 -0.89
CA LEU A 104 -7.00 -8.88 -0.48
C LEU A 104 -8.04 -9.80 0.15
N ALA A 105 -8.41 -9.51 1.38
CA ALA A 105 -9.45 -10.24 2.11
C ALA A 105 -10.49 -9.28 2.69
N LYS A 106 -11.75 -9.71 2.75
CA LYS A 106 -12.80 -9.09 3.56
C LYS A 106 -12.88 -9.89 4.85
N ALA A 107 -12.64 -9.25 5.99
CA ALA A 107 -12.54 -9.91 7.29
C ALA A 107 -13.90 -10.42 7.82
N ASP A 108 -15.02 -9.92 7.30
CA ASP A 108 -16.39 -10.26 7.77
C ASP A 108 -17.06 -11.42 7.00
N SER A 109 -16.31 -12.25 6.28
CA SER A 109 -16.87 -13.46 5.68
C SER A 109 -15.84 -14.57 5.68
N SER A 110 -16.21 -15.66 6.34
CA SER A 110 -15.52 -16.95 6.49
C SER A 110 -15.23 -17.70 5.18
N LYS A 111 -14.99 -16.99 4.07
CA LYS A 111 -14.46 -17.55 2.82
C LYS A 111 -13.04 -17.02 2.61
N LYS A 112 -12.06 -17.92 2.64
CA LYS A 112 -10.72 -17.72 2.05
C LYS A 112 -10.89 -17.08 0.66
N ILE A 113 -10.54 -15.81 0.52
CA ILE A 113 -10.49 -15.14 -0.78
C ILE A 113 -9.17 -15.51 -1.45
N LYS A 114 -9.26 -15.94 -2.70
CA LYS A 114 -8.14 -16.41 -3.53
C LYS A 114 -7.07 -15.31 -3.62
N ALA A 115 -5.82 -15.66 -3.34
CA ALA A 115 -4.66 -14.85 -3.69
C ALA A 115 -4.76 -14.50 -5.18
N HIS A 116 -5.01 -13.22 -5.50
CA HIS A 116 -4.96 -12.76 -6.87
C HIS A 116 -3.50 -12.37 -7.13
N LYS A 117 -2.71 -13.31 -7.67
CA LYS A 117 -1.39 -13.00 -8.25
C LYS A 117 -1.62 -12.13 -9.49
N ASN A 118 -1.75 -10.83 -9.28
CA ASN A 118 -1.95 -9.88 -10.37
C ASN A 118 -0.59 -9.53 -10.97
N ASN A 119 -0.02 -10.45 -11.76
CA ASN A 119 1.23 -10.23 -12.48
C ASN A 119 1.02 -9.39 -13.76
N LYS A 120 0.06 -8.46 -13.75
CA LYS A 120 -0.24 -7.56 -14.87
C LYS A 120 0.42 -6.21 -14.64
N ARG A 121 1.61 -6.05 -15.23
CA ARG A 121 2.15 -4.76 -15.65
C ARG A 121 1.03 -4.00 -16.37
N PHE A 122 0.45 -3.00 -15.71
CA PHE A 122 -0.39 -2.00 -16.38
C PHE A 122 0.52 -1.07 -17.19
N THR A 123 1.10 -1.56 -18.28
CA THR A 123 1.57 -0.70 -19.36
C THR A 123 0.32 -0.26 -20.14
N ARG A 124 -0.41 0.73 -19.61
CA ARG A 124 -1.35 1.48 -20.45
C ARG A 124 -0.52 2.37 -21.35
N GLY A 125 -0.38 1.93 -22.61
CA GLY A 125 0.15 2.73 -23.68
C GLY A 125 -0.60 4.04 -23.76
N PHE A 126 0.10 5.15 -23.51
CA PHE A 126 -0.26 6.42 -24.10
C PHE A 126 0.02 6.30 -25.60
N GLY A 127 -0.99 5.83 -26.34
CA GLY A 127 -1.03 5.99 -27.78
C GLY A 127 -1.02 7.48 -28.09
N ARG A 128 0.15 8.01 -28.46
CA ARG A 128 0.23 9.23 -29.25
C ARG A 128 -0.46 8.96 -30.58
N GLN A 129 -1.72 9.37 -30.72
CA GLN A 129 -2.25 9.67 -32.03
C GLN A 129 -1.52 10.92 -32.54
N GLN A 130 -0.47 10.73 -33.33
CA GLN A 130 -0.06 11.76 -34.28
C GLN A 130 -1.05 11.72 -35.44
N LYS A 131 -1.90 12.77 -35.52
CA LYS A 131 -2.59 13.13 -36.74
C LYS A 131 -1.55 13.34 -37.84
N ARG A 132 -1.60 12.49 -38.87
CA ARG A 132 -1.06 12.81 -40.19
C ARG A 132 -2.10 13.69 -40.89
N SER A 133 -1.70 14.91 -41.23
CA SER A 133 -2.35 15.77 -42.20
C SER A 133 -1.21 16.40 -43.01
N GLY A 134 -1.19 16.07 -44.30
CA GLY A 134 -0.14 16.36 -45.26
C GLY A 134 -0.28 15.39 -46.42
#